data_AF-A0A7K1GMW7-F1
#
_entry.id   AF-A0A7K1GMW7-F1
#
_cell.length_a   1.000
_cell.length_b   1.000
_cell.length_c   1.000
_cell.angle_alpha   90.00
_cell.angle_beta   90.00
_cell.angle_gamma   90.00
#
_symmetry.space_group_name_H-M   'P 1'
#
loop_
_entity.id
_entity.type
_entity.pdbx_description
1 polymer ?
#
loop_
_entity_poly.entity_id
_entity_poly.type
_entity_poly.pdbx_seq_one_letter_code
_entity_poly.pdbx_strand_id
1 'polypeptide(L)'
;MKKNTKQQFKLLVWLFALAILYITPSYSQGVDCKIPAGAIRLTESHSTLESGKTYVAYEDVELLSAQIIIESGATLYVTTGVVVQGDGNMIMNGGTINICEHAGFFFRGSVGLGAHGSDKDAIVNVGSYSFFSINGSLMQENTVPHNSTIAKGVAQIRLSDGAHFNVCSTFTQRAILYPLIKYIGKGNNRASVVTRAQVSGVDGATMSDSPMVNWFAFSSISEVVPDKALLCKEPSQCKDVWPEGLIAEIEGLCGDTGQTSPKVSLTKVGEFVSTDANGGFASVGEKVKYTFMVKNTGTSNLPSVILADKMLPYNYEFVLVNGDINQNNILETDEEWTYELTYLLT
;
A
#
# COMPACT_ATOMS: atom_id res chain seq x y z
N MET A 1 55.15 62.38 -0.96
CA MET A 1 56.16 61.61 -1.72
C MET A 1 55.50 60.92 -2.91
N LYS A 2 56.28 60.79 -3.98
CA LYS A 2 55.99 60.35 -5.35
C LYS A 2 55.15 59.06 -5.56
N LYS A 3 54.42 59.11 -6.69
CA LYS A 3 54.23 58.09 -7.75
C LYS A 3 53.04 57.10 -7.68
N ASN A 4 52.10 57.40 -8.59
CA ASN A 4 51.27 56.49 -9.39
C ASN A 4 52.15 55.53 -10.24
N THR A 5 51.70 54.30 -10.56
CA THR A 5 51.69 53.63 -11.91
C THR A 5 51.50 52.08 -11.83
N LYS A 6 50.31 51.62 -12.23
CA LYS A 6 49.90 50.43 -13.05
C LYS A 6 50.68 49.08 -13.02
N GLN A 7 49.93 47.99 -12.77
CA GLN A 7 49.82 46.77 -13.62
C GLN A 7 48.63 45.91 -13.09
N GLN A 8 47.46 45.86 -13.74
CA GLN A 8 47.06 44.93 -14.81
C GLN A 8 47.05 43.45 -14.37
N PHE A 9 45.86 42.90 -14.01
CA PHE A 9 45.28 41.74 -14.70
C PHE A 9 43.78 41.61 -14.33
N LYS A 10 42.92 41.94 -15.29
CA LYS A 10 41.49 41.62 -15.27
C LYS A 10 41.33 40.14 -15.63
N LEU A 11 40.58 39.38 -14.84
CA LEU A 11 39.93 38.16 -15.32
C LEU A 11 38.41 38.41 -15.34
N LEU A 12 37.86 38.31 -16.55
CA LEU A 12 36.48 37.86 -16.83
C LEU A 12 36.14 36.67 -15.91
N VAL A 13 34.91 36.49 -15.42
CA VAL A 13 33.81 35.86 -16.16
C VAL A 13 32.50 36.13 -15.42
N TRP A 14 31.47 36.43 -16.20
CA TRP A 14 30.05 36.53 -15.83
C TRP A 14 29.54 35.35 -15.01
N LEU A 15 28.51 35.54 -14.17
CA LEU A 15 27.33 34.70 -14.32
C LEU A 15 26.08 35.34 -13.71
N PHE A 16 25.06 35.36 -14.57
CA PHE A 16 23.66 35.61 -14.30
C PHE A 16 23.21 35.08 -12.93
N ALA A 17 22.46 35.91 -12.19
CA ALA A 17 21.51 35.42 -11.22
C ALA A 17 20.40 34.66 -11.97
N LEU A 18 20.71 33.43 -12.36
CA LEU A 18 19.73 32.45 -12.80
C LEU A 18 18.99 32.03 -11.54
N ALA A 19 17.80 32.59 -11.33
CA ALA A 19 16.83 31.99 -10.43
C ALA A 19 16.52 30.60 -10.98
N ILE A 20 17.25 29.59 -10.48
CA ILE A 20 16.88 28.20 -10.72
C ILE A 20 15.67 27.96 -9.82
N LEU A 21 14.49 28.19 -10.38
CA LEU A 21 13.27 27.57 -9.90
C LEU A 21 13.47 26.06 -10.11
N TYR A 22 14.03 25.37 -9.12
CA TYR A 22 13.98 23.92 -9.09
C TYR A 22 12.52 23.56 -8.84
N ILE A 23 11.77 23.33 -9.91
CA ILE A 23 10.59 22.49 -9.84
C ILE A 23 11.14 21.10 -9.56
N THR A 24 11.26 20.75 -8.27
CA THR A 24 11.37 19.33 -7.91
C THR A 24 10.17 18.64 -8.54
N PRO A 25 10.32 17.52 -9.26
CA PRO A 25 9.17 16.71 -9.60
C PRO A 25 8.40 16.50 -8.30
N SER A 26 7.11 16.85 -8.30
CA SER A 26 6.21 16.52 -7.22
C SER A 26 6.29 15.01 -7.04
N TYR A 27 7.11 14.56 -6.09
CA TYR A 27 7.17 13.17 -5.70
C TYR A 27 5.74 12.78 -5.39
N SER A 28 5.26 11.77 -6.11
CA SER A 28 3.93 11.23 -5.97
C SER A 28 3.66 11.02 -4.48
N GLN A 29 2.71 11.79 -3.95
CA GLN A 29 2.21 11.57 -2.61
C GLN A 29 1.48 10.22 -2.70
N GLY A 30 1.76 9.28 -1.80
CA GLY A 30 0.96 8.05 -1.70
C GLY A 30 -0.50 8.38 -1.41
N VAL A 31 -1.29 7.38 -1.02
CA VAL A 31 -2.71 7.61 -0.70
C VAL A 31 -2.86 8.64 0.43
N ASP A 32 -3.55 9.76 0.15
CA ASP A 32 -3.81 10.78 1.17
C ASP A 32 -4.94 10.30 2.09
N CYS A 33 -4.55 9.88 3.28
CA CYS A 33 -5.44 9.35 4.30
C CYS A 33 -5.86 10.36 5.37
N LYS A 34 -5.91 11.64 5.03
CA LYS A 34 -6.54 12.67 5.86
C LYS A 34 -8.05 12.56 5.79
N ILE A 35 -8.63 11.85 6.76
CA ILE A 35 -10.08 11.65 6.85
C ILE A 35 -10.77 12.99 7.19
N PRO A 36 -11.72 13.46 6.36
CA PRO A 36 -12.49 14.66 6.65
C PRO A 36 -13.31 14.52 7.94
N ALA A 37 -13.47 15.64 8.66
CA ALA A 37 -14.42 15.68 9.78
C ALA A 37 -15.85 15.38 9.30
N GLY A 38 -16.58 14.57 10.04
CA GLY A 38 -17.94 14.16 9.68
C GLY A 38 -18.03 12.96 8.73
N ALA A 39 -16.93 12.26 8.47
CA ALA A 39 -16.98 10.97 7.77
C ALA A 39 -17.88 9.98 8.53
N ILE A 40 -18.72 9.27 7.77
CA ILE A 40 -19.68 8.29 8.28
C ILE A 40 -18.91 7.01 8.63
N ARG A 41 -19.12 6.47 9.82
CA ARG A 41 -18.52 5.18 10.20
C ARG A 41 -19.08 4.07 9.30
N LEU A 42 -18.20 3.36 8.60
CA LEU A 42 -18.57 2.16 7.87
C LEU A 42 -18.96 1.07 8.88
N THR A 43 -20.05 0.37 8.59
CA THR A 43 -20.55 -0.76 9.39
C THR A 43 -20.95 -1.89 8.47
N GLU A 44 -21.07 -3.09 9.04
CA GLU A 44 -21.47 -4.33 8.35
C GLU A 44 -22.78 -4.23 7.53
N SER A 45 -23.68 -3.32 7.93
CA SER A 45 -25.00 -3.12 7.30
C SER A 45 -24.97 -2.25 6.05
N HIS A 46 -23.84 -1.61 5.73
CA HIS A 46 -23.76 -0.74 4.57
C HIS A 46 -23.73 -1.55 3.27
N SER A 47 -24.75 -1.37 2.43
CA SER A 47 -24.81 -1.92 1.07
C SER A 47 -24.60 -0.86 -0.01
N THR A 48 -24.62 0.42 0.34
CA THR A 48 -24.47 1.53 -0.61
C THR A 48 -23.70 2.67 0.04
N LEU A 49 -22.65 3.13 -0.64
CA LEU A 49 -21.94 4.36 -0.31
C LEU A 49 -22.47 5.47 -1.19
N GLU A 50 -23.20 6.40 -0.58
CA GLU A 50 -23.98 7.42 -1.28
C GLU A 50 -23.12 8.52 -1.90
N SER A 51 -23.59 9.07 -3.02
CA SER A 51 -22.93 10.14 -3.75
C SER A 51 -22.61 11.34 -2.85
N GLY A 52 -21.36 11.80 -2.92
CA GLY A 52 -20.86 12.95 -2.16
C GLY A 52 -20.67 12.71 -0.67
N LYS A 53 -20.94 11.49 -0.16
CA LYS A 53 -20.65 11.11 1.22
C LYS A 53 -19.26 10.52 1.36
N THR A 54 -18.69 10.70 2.54
CA THR A 54 -17.42 10.10 2.94
C THR A 54 -17.67 9.09 4.04
N TYR A 55 -17.12 7.89 3.87
CA TYR A 55 -17.17 6.79 4.81
C TYR A 55 -15.78 6.44 5.31
N VAL A 56 -15.69 5.88 6.50
CA VAL A 56 -14.43 5.47 7.12
C VAL A 56 -14.58 4.19 7.93
N ALA A 57 -13.69 3.23 7.71
CA ALA A 57 -13.50 2.07 8.57
C ALA A 57 -12.31 2.31 9.51
N TYR A 58 -12.57 2.32 10.82
CA TYR A 58 -11.56 2.46 11.89
C TYR A 58 -11.13 1.12 12.52
N GLU A 59 -11.90 0.07 12.23
CA GLU A 59 -11.71 -1.29 12.70
C GLU A 59 -12.08 -2.22 11.56
N ASP A 60 -11.72 -3.50 11.68
CA ASP A 60 -12.04 -4.50 10.67
C ASP A 60 -13.56 -4.57 10.47
N VAL A 61 -14.02 -4.55 9.20
CA VAL A 61 -15.45 -4.58 8.86
C VAL A 61 -15.70 -5.68 7.84
N GLU A 62 -16.68 -6.54 8.12
CA GLU A 62 -17.24 -7.49 7.16
C GLU A 62 -18.61 -6.98 6.68
N LEU A 63 -18.71 -6.61 5.40
CA LEU A 63 -19.96 -6.13 4.80
C LEU A 63 -20.88 -7.31 4.49
N LEU A 64 -22.05 -7.35 5.11
CA LEU A 64 -22.96 -8.51 5.06
C LEU A 64 -23.92 -8.50 3.86
N SER A 65 -23.86 -7.46 3.01
CA SER A 65 -24.73 -7.35 1.84
C SER A 65 -24.18 -8.12 0.66
N ALA A 66 -25.03 -8.91 -0.01
CA ALA A 66 -24.68 -9.60 -1.25
C ALA A 66 -24.41 -8.65 -2.44
N GLN A 67 -24.77 -7.38 -2.30
CA GLN A 67 -24.46 -6.33 -3.25
C GLN A 67 -23.97 -5.08 -2.53
N ILE A 68 -22.84 -4.55 -2.98
CA ILE A 68 -22.23 -3.32 -2.47
C ILE A 68 -22.12 -2.33 -3.62
N ILE A 69 -22.74 -1.17 -3.48
CA ILE A 69 -22.74 -0.12 -4.49
C ILE A 69 -21.89 1.05 -3.99
N ILE A 70 -20.96 1.52 -4.82
CA ILE A 70 -20.22 2.75 -4.59
C ILE A 70 -20.66 3.74 -5.65
N GLU A 71 -21.43 4.74 -5.22
CA GLU A 71 -21.96 5.76 -6.12
C GLU A 71 -20.89 6.78 -6.53
N SER A 72 -21.10 7.42 -7.68
CA SER A 72 -20.19 8.45 -8.17
C SER A 72 -20.03 9.58 -7.14
N GLY A 73 -18.78 9.90 -6.80
CA GLY A 73 -18.45 10.92 -5.80
C GLY A 73 -18.51 10.45 -4.35
N ALA A 74 -18.93 9.21 -4.06
CA ALA A 74 -18.73 8.62 -2.76
C ALA A 74 -17.24 8.38 -2.49
N THR A 75 -16.80 8.50 -1.24
CA THR A 75 -15.42 8.22 -0.84
C THR A 75 -15.40 7.27 0.36
N LEU A 76 -14.61 6.21 0.30
CA LEU A 76 -14.32 5.33 1.43
C LEU A 76 -12.86 5.47 1.86
N TYR A 77 -12.61 5.56 3.17
CA TYR A 77 -11.29 5.43 3.76
C TYR A 77 -11.21 4.14 4.58
N VAL A 78 -10.18 3.34 4.35
CA VAL A 78 -9.83 2.19 5.19
C VAL A 78 -8.53 2.54 5.92
N THR A 79 -8.59 2.76 7.24
CA THR A 79 -7.44 3.28 7.98
C THR A 79 -6.30 2.26 8.11
N THR A 80 -5.10 2.74 8.42
CA THR A 80 -3.92 1.89 8.63
C THR A 80 -4.20 0.73 9.58
N GLY A 81 -3.81 -0.49 9.17
CA GLY A 81 -4.00 -1.71 9.92
C GLY A 81 -5.42 -2.29 9.90
N VAL A 82 -6.35 -1.67 9.17
CA VAL A 82 -7.74 -2.13 9.05
C VAL A 82 -7.96 -2.91 7.76
N VAL A 83 -8.75 -3.97 7.85
CA VAL A 83 -9.22 -4.73 6.70
C VAL A 83 -10.74 -4.60 6.55
N VAL A 84 -11.18 -4.17 5.36
CA VAL A 84 -12.60 -4.28 4.97
C VAL A 84 -12.77 -5.52 4.10
N GLN A 85 -13.79 -6.33 4.42
CA GLN A 85 -14.16 -7.51 3.68
C GLN A 85 -15.59 -7.38 3.14
N GLY A 86 -15.88 -8.02 2.02
CA GLY A 86 -17.23 -8.13 1.50
C GLY A 86 -17.37 -9.28 0.50
N ASP A 87 -18.62 -9.67 0.27
CA ASP A 87 -18.96 -10.79 -0.60
C ASP A 87 -20.01 -10.39 -1.65
N GLY A 88 -20.15 -11.22 -2.69
CA GLY A 88 -21.20 -11.07 -3.71
C GLY A 88 -20.77 -10.17 -4.86
N ASN A 89 -21.52 -9.09 -5.11
CA ASN A 89 -21.31 -8.20 -6.25
C ASN A 89 -21.03 -6.76 -5.81
N MET A 90 -19.81 -6.27 -6.05
CA MET A 90 -19.48 -4.86 -5.90
C MET A 90 -19.65 -4.12 -7.21
N ILE A 91 -20.38 -3.01 -7.20
CA ILE A 91 -20.61 -2.15 -8.35
C ILE A 91 -20.10 -0.75 -8.02
N MET A 92 -18.98 -0.37 -8.63
CA MET A 92 -18.36 0.94 -8.46
C MET A 92 -18.52 1.74 -9.76
N ASN A 93 -19.70 2.34 -9.96
CA ASN A 93 -19.99 3.17 -11.13
C ASN A 93 -19.24 4.53 -11.10
N GLY A 94 -18.62 4.84 -9.97
CA GLY A 94 -17.74 5.98 -9.74
C GLY A 94 -17.29 6.02 -8.28
N GLY A 95 -16.70 7.13 -7.85
CA GLY A 95 -16.25 7.33 -6.47
C GLY A 95 -14.81 6.87 -6.24
N THR A 96 -14.41 6.87 -4.97
CA THR A 96 -13.03 6.60 -4.56
C THR A 96 -12.98 5.68 -3.35
N ILE A 97 -12.16 4.64 -3.39
CA ILE A 97 -11.73 3.88 -2.20
C ILE A 97 -10.28 4.26 -1.92
N ASN A 98 -10.00 4.71 -0.70
CA ASN A 98 -8.67 5.01 -0.20
C ASN A 98 -8.28 3.97 0.86
N ILE A 99 -7.49 2.99 0.48
CA ILE A 99 -6.89 2.01 1.38
C ILE A 99 -5.57 2.61 1.87
N CYS A 100 -5.51 2.96 3.16
CA CYS A 100 -4.34 3.61 3.75
C CYS A 100 -3.15 2.67 3.89
N GLU A 101 -1.98 3.19 4.22
CA GLU A 101 -0.77 2.37 4.38
C GLU A 101 -1.00 1.23 5.39
N HIS A 102 -0.51 0.04 5.07
CA HIS A 102 -0.72 -1.21 5.81
C HIS A 102 -2.20 -1.58 6.05
N ALA A 103 -3.11 -1.13 5.19
CA ALA A 103 -4.53 -1.51 5.25
C ALA A 103 -4.91 -2.49 4.13
N GLY A 104 -6.12 -3.04 4.21
CA GLY A 104 -6.59 -4.05 3.28
C GLY A 104 -8.03 -3.85 2.84
N PHE A 105 -8.32 -4.23 1.60
CA PHE A 105 -9.68 -4.47 1.16
C PHE A 105 -9.72 -5.82 0.44
N PHE A 106 -10.54 -6.73 0.94
CA PHE A 106 -10.70 -8.08 0.41
C PHE A 106 -12.14 -8.27 -0.07
N PHE A 107 -12.32 -8.81 -1.27
CA PHE A 107 -13.64 -9.03 -1.82
C PHE A 107 -13.77 -10.44 -2.42
N ARG A 108 -14.83 -11.17 -2.08
CA ARG A 108 -15.16 -12.45 -2.76
C ARG A 108 -16.33 -12.24 -3.70
N GLY A 109 -16.16 -12.69 -4.95
CA GLY A 109 -17.19 -12.54 -5.99
C GLY A 109 -16.81 -11.53 -7.07
N SER A 110 -17.78 -10.79 -7.58
CA SER A 110 -17.59 -9.98 -8.78
C SER A 110 -17.48 -8.49 -8.46
N VAL A 111 -16.48 -7.83 -9.05
CA VAL A 111 -16.25 -6.40 -8.94
C VAL A 111 -16.41 -5.75 -10.30
N GLY A 112 -17.38 -4.86 -10.44
CA GLY A 112 -17.51 -3.92 -11.56
C GLY A 112 -16.82 -2.59 -11.21
N LEU A 113 -15.85 -2.16 -12.02
CA LEU A 113 -15.10 -0.92 -11.84
C LEU A 113 -15.33 0.03 -13.01
N GLY A 114 -15.97 1.16 -12.75
CA GLY A 114 -16.33 2.15 -13.75
C GLY A 114 -17.68 1.87 -14.41
N ALA A 115 -18.16 2.85 -15.16
CA ALA A 115 -19.37 2.76 -15.96
C ALA A 115 -19.13 3.36 -17.34
N HIS A 116 -19.59 2.67 -18.40
CA HIS A 116 -19.31 3.05 -19.78
C HIS A 116 -19.74 4.48 -20.11
N GLY A 117 -18.84 5.30 -20.64
CA GLY A 117 -19.15 6.66 -21.09
C GLY A 117 -19.61 7.63 -20.01
N SER A 118 -19.37 7.32 -18.73
CA SER A 118 -19.83 8.14 -17.60
C SER A 118 -19.05 9.44 -17.41
N ASP A 119 -17.81 9.54 -17.93
CA ASP A 119 -16.85 10.60 -17.59
C ASP A 119 -16.64 10.75 -16.06
N LYS A 120 -16.89 9.69 -15.28
CA LYS A 120 -16.70 9.67 -13.83
C LYS A 120 -15.50 8.83 -13.43
N ASP A 121 -14.79 9.31 -12.43
CA ASP A 121 -13.73 8.56 -11.78
C ASP A 121 -14.32 7.43 -10.94
N ALA A 122 -13.77 6.23 -11.11
CA ALA A 122 -13.93 5.05 -10.26
C ALA A 122 -12.52 4.61 -9.84
N ILE A 123 -12.04 5.10 -8.71
CA ILE A 123 -10.62 4.98 -8.32
C ILE A 123 -10.48 4.14 -7.05
N VAL A 124 -9.64 3.10 -7.10
CA VAL A 124 -9.18 2.39 -5.90
C VAL A 124 -7.73 2.76 -5.65
N ASN A 125 -7.47 3.59 -4.65
CA ASN A 125 -6.14 3.96 -4.20
C ASN A 125 -5.66 2.97 -3.13
N VAL A 126 -4.50 2.35 -3.36
CA VAL A 126 -3.89 1.36 -2.47
C VAL A 126 -2.58 1.91 -1.90
N GLY A 127 -2.56 2.08 -0.58
CA GLY A 127 -1.47 2.64 0.21
C GLY A 127 -0.20 1.78 0.20
N SER A 128 0.86 2.32 0.78
CA SER A 128 2.14 1.60 0.90
C SER A 128 1.94 0.29 1.67
N TYR A 129 2.49 -0.81 1.17
CA TYR A 129 2.37 -2.15 1.79
C TYR A 129 0.93 -2.56 2.14
N SER A 130 -0.02 -2.11 1.31
CA SER A 130 -1.45 -2.35 1.47
C SER A 130 -1.95 -3.24 0.35
N PHE A 131 -3.15 -3.80 0.48
CA PHE A 131 -3.67 -4.69 -0.55
C PHE A 131 -5.12 -4.40 -0.94
N PHE A 132 -5.41 -4.61 -2.23
CA PHE A 132 -6.75 -4.80 -2.74
C PHE A 132 -6.84 -6.17 -3.39
N SER A 133 -7.62 -7.07 -2.82
CA SER A 133 -7.69 -8.47 -3.26
C SER A 133 -9.10 -8.82 -3.70
N ILE A 134 -9.21 -9.41 -4.88
CA ILE A 134 -10.48 -9.90 -5.44
C ILE A 134 -10.36 -11.42 -5.62
N ASN A 135 -10.94 -12.17 -4.69
CA ASN A 135 -11.14 -13.59 -4.86
C ASN A 135 -12.41 -13.83 -5.71
N GLY A 136 -12.26 -13.57 -7.00
CA GLY A 136 -13.32 -13.68 -7.98
C GLY A 136 -13.00 -12.89 -9.25
N SER A 137 -14.00 -12.22 -9.81
CA SER A 137 -13.92 -11.61 -11.14
C SER A 137 -13.86 -10.10 -11.09
N LEU A 138 -13.01 -9.51 -11.93
CA LEU A 138 -12.95 -8.07 -12.18
C LEU A 138 -13.45 -7.75 -13.59
N MET A 139 -14.36 -6.78 -13.68
CA MET A 139 -14.80 -6.18 -14.92
C MET A 139 -14.59 -4.67 -14.88
N GLN A 140 -13.55 -4.21 -15.59
CA GLN A 140 -13.31 -2.78 -15.75
C GLN A 140 -14.00 -2.25 -17.01
N GLU A 141 -14.83 -1.24 -16.84
CA GLU A 141 -15.57 -0.56 -17.90
C GLU A 141 -14.90 0.73 -18.34
N ASN A 142 -14.92 1.00 -19.65
CA ASN A 142 -14.32 2.21 -20.21
C ASN A 142 -15.20 3.42 -19.91
N THR A 143 -14.78 4.25 -18.96
CA THR A 143 -15.49 5.47 -18.55
C THR A 143 -15.57 6.54 -19.64
N VAL A 144 -14.75 6.42 -20.68
CA VAL A 144 -14.66 7.37 -21.78
C VAL A 144 -15.77 7.13 -22.82
N PRO A 145 -16.54 8.16 -23.22
CA PRO A 145 -17.51 8.07 -24.30
C PRO A 145 -16.89 7.63 -25.63
N HIS A 146 -17.63 6.87 -26.44
CA HIS A 146 -17.15 6.21 -27.68
C HIS A 146 -16.37 7.10 -28.67
N ASN A 147 -16.65 8.41 -28.71
CA ASN A 147 -16.01 9.35 -29.64
C ASN A 147 -15.02 10.33 -28.97
N SER A 148 -14.73 10.15 -27.69
CA SER A 148 -13.79 11.02 -26.98
C SER A 148 -12.36 10.51 -27.14
N THR A 149 -11.44 11.44 -27.43
CA THR A 149 -10.00 11.18 -27.50
C THR A 149 -9.27 11.54 -26.21
N ILE A 150 -10.01 12.04 -25.22
CA ILE A 150 -9.48 12.44 -23.90
C ILE A 150 -10.32 11.75 -22.84
N ALA A 151 -9.65 11.18 -21.84
CA ALA A 151 -10.30 10.66 -20.65
C ALA A 151 -10.57 11.79 -19.66
N LYS A 152 -11.84 12.09 -19.39
CA LYS A 152 -12.25 13.04 -18.33
C LYS A 152 -12.53 12.37 -17.00
N GLY A 153 -12.93 11.09 -17.04
CA GLY A 153 -12.98 10.19 -15.91
C GLY A 153 -12.11 8.97 -16.20
N VAL A 154 -11.70 8.28 -15.14
CA VAL A 154 -10.92 7.04 -15.23
C VAL A 154 -11.44 5.97 -14.28
N ALA A 155 -11.41 4.72 -14.71
CA ALA A 155 -11.60 3.55 -13.86
C ALA A 155 -10.25 2.89 -13.61
N GLN A 156 -9.62 3.19 -12.47
CA GLN A 156 -8.22 2.85 -12.21
C GLN A 156 -7.99 2.29 -10.81
N ILE A 157 -7.02 1.41 -10.72
CA ILE A 157 -6.44 0.96 -9.47
C ILE A 157 -5.07 1.62 -9.35
N ARG A 158 -4.88 2.41 -8.30
CA ARG A 158 -3.66 3.19 -8.08
C ARG A 158 -2.84 2.57 -6.96
N LEU A 159 -1.59 2.22 -7.24
CA LEU A 159 -0.75 1.45 -6.33
C LEU A 159 0.45 2.25 -5.83
N SER A 160 0.63 2.31 -4.52
CA SER A 160 1.79 2.94 -3.87
C SER A 160 2.99 1.97 -3.73
N ASP A 161 4.04 2.39 -3.02
CA ASP A 161 5.23 1.55 -2.76
C ASP A 161 4.86 0.23 -2.06
N GLY A 162 5.21 -0.91 -2.65
CA GLY A 162 4.93 -2.22 -2.06
C GLY A 162 3.43 -2.59 -2.01
N ALA A 163 2.54 -1.83 -2.67
CA ALA A 163 1.12 -2.16 -2.71
C ALA A 163 0.86 -3.42 -3.55
N HIS A 164 -0.16 -4.18 -3.15
CA HIS A 164 -0.55 -5.43 -3.79
C HIS A 164 -1.97 -5.35 -4.35
N PHE A 165 -2.14 -5.87 -5.57
CA PHE A 165 -3.45 -6.07 -6.17
C PHE A 165 -3.53 -7.48 -6.76
N ASN A 166 -4.61 -8.22 -6.53
CA ASN A 166 -4.80 -9.53 -7.14
C ASN A 166 -6.24 -9.82 -7.58
N VAL A 167 -6.35 -10.66 -8.62
CA VAL A 167 -7.62 -11.18 -9.17
C VAL A 167 -7.48 -12.67 -9.48
N CYS A 168 -8.51 -13.44 -9.13
CA CYS A 168 -8.41 -14.90 -9.04
C CYS A 168 -9.26 -15.69 -10.05
N SER A 169 -10.30 -15.11 -10.67
CA SER A 169 -11.18 -15.83 -11.62
C SER A 169 -11.11 -15.30 -13.05
N THR A 170 -11.81 -14.20 -13.37
CA THR A 170 -11.75 -13.56 -14.69
C THR A 170 -11.39 -12.09 -14.55
N PHE A 171 -10.65 -11.55 -15.51
CA PHE A 171 -10.28 -10.14 -15.52
C PHE A 171 -10.48 -9.59 -16.93
N THR A 172 -11.44 -8.68 -17.07
CA THR A 172 -11.68 -7.93 -18.30
C THR A 172 -11.33 -6.45 -18.11
N GLN A 173 -10.64 -5.86 -19.09
CA GLN A 173 -10.42 -4.41 -19.18
C GLN A 173 -10.81 -3.85 -20.54
N ARG A 174 -11.34 -2.63 -20.55
CA ARG A 174 -11.82 -1.95 -21.76
C ARG A 174 -11.20 -0.57 -21.98
N ALA A 175 -10.44 -0.05 -21.03
CA ALA A 175 -9.79 1.26 -21.17
C ALA A 175 -8.60 1.22 -22.14
N ILE A 176 -8.53 2.24 -23.01
CA ILE A 176 -7.46 2.40 -24.01
C ILE A 176 -6.73 3.76 -23.92
N LEU A 177 -7.32 4.76 -23.26
CA LEU A 177 -6.72 6.10 -23.12
C LEU A 177 -5.94 6.28 -21.82
N TYR A 178 -6.01 5.30 -20.92
CA TYR A 178 -5.30 5.26 -19.66
C TYR A 178 -5.03 3.80 -19.28
N PRO A 179 -3.92 3.51 -18.58
CA PRO A 179 -3.68 2.16 -18.07
C PRO A 179 -4.65 1.85 -16.93
N LEU A 180 -5.01 0.58 -16.73
CA LEU A 180 -5.79 0.18 -15.55
C LEU A 180 -5.04 0.49 -14.25
N ILE A 181 -3.76 0.14 -14.21
CA ILE A 181 -2.92 0.27 -13.03
C ILE A 181 -2.10 1.55 -13.16
N LYS A 182 -2.27 2.45 -12.19
CA LYS A 182 -1.44 3.65 -12.08
C LYS A 182 -0.53 3.55 -10.87
N TYR A 183 0.78 3.58 -11.07
CA TYR A 183 1.69 3.70 -9.93
C TYR A 183 1.69 5.12 -9.37
N ILE A 184 1.52 5.23 -8.05
CA ILE A 184 1.48 6.49 -7.28
C ILE A 184 2.44 6.49 -6.08
N GLY A 185 3.34 5.51 -6.00
CA GLY A 185 4.38 5.44 -4.96
C GLY A 185 5.53 6.43 -5.19
N LYS A 186 6.42 6.53 -4.20
CA LYS A 186 7.59 7.42 -4.25
C LYS A 186 8.77 6.84 -5.03
N GLY A 187 8.69 5.56 -5.42
CA GLY A 187 9.75 4.86 -6.15
C GLY A 187 10.63 4.01 -5.26
N ASN A 188 10.29 3.83 -3.98
CA ASN A 188 11.09 3.09 -3.01
C ASN A 188 10.94 1.57 -3.20
N ASN A 189 9.71 1.14 -3.51
CA ASN A 189 9.40 -0.27 -3.74
C ASN A 189 8.42 -0.42 -4.89
N ARG A 190 8.54 -1.55 -5.59
CA ARG A 190 7.64 -1.89 -6.70
C ARG A 190 6.27 -2.31 -6.15
N ALA A 191 5.21 -1.87 -6.80
CA ALA A 191 3.88 -2.43 -6.60
C ALA A 191 3.77 -3.77 -7.33
N SER A 192 2.90 -4.66 -6.86
CA SER A 192 2.69 -5.98 -7.46
C SER A 192 1.24 -6.19 -7.85
N VAL A 193 1.03 -6.69 -9.06
CA VAL A 193 -0.26 -7.08 -9.62
C VAL A 193 -0.20 -8.57 -9.91
N VAL A 194 -1.05 -9.36 -9.26
CA VAL A 194 -1.08 -10.83 -9.42
C VAL A 194 -2.40 -11.24 -10.04
N THR A 195 -2.36 -11.68 -11.30
CA THR A 195 -3.52 -12.17 -12.03
C THR A 195 -3.39 -13.68 -12.21
N ARG A 196 -4.17 -14.43 -11.44
CA ARG A 196 -4.37 -15.88 -11.64
C ARG A 196 -5.61 -16.16 -12.50
N ALA A 197 -6.25 -15.09 -12.95
CA ALA A 197 -7.36 -15.08 -13.86
C ALA A 197 -6.91 -15.05 -15.32
N GLN A 198 -7.75 -15.58 -16.23
CA GLN A 198 -7.64 -15.21 -17.64
C GLN A 198 -7.86 -13.70 -17.77
N VAL A 199 -6.89 -13.01 -18.38
CA VAL A 199 -6.93 -11.57 -18.63
C VAL A 199 -7.34 -11.34 -20.08
N SER A 200 -8.41 -10.59 -20.31
CA SER A 200 -8.83 -10.16 -21.63
C SER A 200 -9.03 -8.64 -21.69
N GLY A 201 -8.65 -8.08 -22.84
CA GLY A 201 -8.66 -6.65 -23.11
C GLY A 201 -9.46 -6.30 -24.35
N VAL A 202 -9.12 -5.12 -24.88
CA VAL A 202 -9.44 -4.65 -26.23
C VAL A 202 -8.15 -4.12 -26.84
N ASP A 203 -8.05 -4.04 -28.17
CA ASP A 203 -6.86 -3.50 -28.83
C ASP A 203 -6.45 -2.12 -28.26
N GLY A 204 -5.17 -1.97 -27.93
CA GLY A 204 -4.62 -0.77 -27.28
C GLY A 204 -4.74 -0.72 -25.75
N ALA A 205 -5.37 -1.70 -25.10
CA ALA A 205 -5.48 -1.71 -23.64
C ALA A 205 -4.13 -2.04 -22.96
N THR A 206 -3.70 -1.19 -22.02
CA THR A 206 -2.41 -1.32 -21.33
C THR A 206 -2.58 -1.60 -19.83
N MET A 207 -1.66 -2.36 -19.25
CA MET A 207 -1.68 -2.67 -17.82
C MET A 207 -1.20 -1.48 -16.98
N SER A 208 0.03 -0.99 -17.21
CA SER A 208 0.63 0.12 -16.44
C SER A 208 1.65 0.89 -17.27
N ASP A 209 1.61 2.22 -17.12
CA ASP A 209 2.57 3.14 -17.73
C ASP A 209 3.86 3.33 -16.92
N SER A 210 4.04 2.54 -15.86
CA SER A 210 5.14 2.64 -14.90
C SER A 210 5.96 1.35 -14.79
N PRO A 211 7.31 1.45 -14.83
CA PRO A 211 8.21 0.32 -14.58
C PRO A 211 8.25 -0.10 -13.10
N MET A 212 7.62 0.67 -12.21
CA MET A 212 7.51 0.34 -10.78
C MET A 212 6.36 -0.64 -10.47
N VAL A 213 5.78 -1.26 -11.50
CA VAL A 213 4.74 -2.28 -11.36
C VAL A 213 5.27 -3.61 -11.86
N ASN A 214 5.27 -4.62 -10.99
CA ASN A 214 5.47 -6.01 -11.36
C ASN A 214 4.11 -6.64 -11.64
N TRP A 215 3.91 -7.17 -12.84
CA TRP A 215 2.69 -7.87 -13.22
C TRP A 215 2.97 -9.36 -13.37
N PHE A 216 2.44 -10.14 -12.44
CA PHE A 216 2.50 -11.58 -12.41
C PHE A 216 1.23 -12.16 -13.03
N ALA A 217 1.32 -12.67 -14.26
CA ALA A 217 0.20 -13.22 -15.00
C ALA A 217 0.37 -14.73 -15.21
N PHE A 218 -0.24 -15.52 -14.32
CA PHE A 218 -0.11 -16.99 -14.31
C PHE A 218 -1.22 -17.70 -15.09
N SER A 219 -1.87 -16.99 -16.01
CA SER A 219 -2.89 -17.51 -16.92
C SER A 219 -2.77 -16.80 -18.26
N SER A 220 -3.69 -17.09 -19.19
CA SER A 220 -3.68 -16.49 -20.52
C SER A 220 -3.96 -14.98 -20.47
N ILE A 221 -3.26 -14.25 -21.33
CA ILE A 221 -3.46 -12.81 -21.57
C ILE A 221 -3.86 -12.64 -23.03
N SER A 222 -4.95 -11.92 -23.27
CA SER A 222 -5.44 -11.58 -24.61
C SER A 222 -5.71 -10.08 -24.68
N GLU A 223 -5.18 -9.41 -25.70
CA GLU A 223 -5.45 -7.98 -26.00
C GLU A 223 -5.09 -6.99 -24.88
N VAL A 224 -4.31 -7.41 -23.88
CA VAL A 224 -3.73 -6.53 -22.87
C VAL A 224 -2.22 -6.58 -23.00
N VAL A 225 -1.60 -5.42 -23.19
CA VAL A 225 -0.14 -5.29 -23.20
C VAL A 225 0.36 -4.74 -21.86
N PRO A 226 1.54 -5.16 -21.38
CA PRO A 226 2.08 -4.64 -20.13
C PRO A 226 2.42 -3.14 -20.16
N ASP A 227 2.66 -2.57 -21.35
CA ASP A 227 3.33 -1.28 -21.55
C ASP A 227 4.68 -1.22 -20.80
N LYS A 228 4.80 -0.46 -19.70
CA LYS A 228 6.05 -0.38 -18.94
C LYS A 228 6.10 -1.33 -17.75
N ALA A 229 5.00 -2.02 -17.42
CA ALA A 229 4.99 -3.00 -16.35
C ALA A 229 5.99 -4.12 -16.62
N LEU A 230 6.65 -4.62 -15.57
CA LEU A 230 7.47 -5.82 -15.67
C LEU A 230 6.57 -7.06 -15.67
N LEU A 231 6.36 -7.68 -16.82
CA LEU A 231 5.54 -8.88 -16.96
C LEU A 231 6.31 -10.16 -16.62
N CYS A 232 5.77 -10.91 -15.67
CA CYS A 232 6.18 -12.25 -15.30
C CYS A 232 5.05 -13.23 -15.66
N LYS A 233 5.34 -14.29 -16.42
CA LYS A 233 4.37 -15.35 -16.73
C LYS A 233 4.65 -16.68 -16.04
N GLU A 234 5.90 -16.89 -15.63
CA GLU A 234 6.38 -18.14 -15.03
C GLU A 234 6.90 -17.88 -13.62
N PRO A 235 6.21 -18.36 -12.56
CA PRO A 235 6.59 -18.08 -11.17
C PRO A 235 8.06 -18.40 -10.84
N SER A 236 8.58 -19.50 -11.41
CA SER A 236 9.95 -19.96 -11.18
C SER A 236 11.02 -18.98 -11.66
N GLN A 237 10.70 -18.13 -12.64
CA GLN A 237 11.60 -17.15 -13.24
C GLN A 237 11.54 -15.77 -12.57
N CYS A 238 10.64 -15.59 -11.60
CA CYS A 238 10.32 -14.28 -11.04
C CYS A 238 10.61 -14.16 -9.55
N LYS A 239 11.41 -15.09 -9.01
CA LYS A 239 11.79 -15.15 -7.59
C LYS A 239 12.43 -13.84 -7.11
N ASP A 240 13.30 -13.23 -7.93
CA ASP A 240 14.04 -12.03 -7.57
C ASP A 240 13.20 -10.74 -7.63
N VAL A 241 12.01 -10.81 -8.22
CA VAL A 241 11.09 -9.66 -8.35
C VAL A 241 9.80 -9.87 -7.57
N TRP A 242 9.68 -11.01 -6.88
CA TRP A 242 8.54 -11.35 -6.06
C TRP A 242 8.47 -10.40 -4.86
N PRO A 243 7.29 -9.87 -4.52
CA PRO A 243 7.16 -9.02 -3.35
C PRO A 243 7.55 -9.77 -2.06
N GLU A 244 8.37 -9.13 -1.23
CA GLU A 244 8.77 -9.65 0.08
C GLU A 244 7.53 -9.97 0.94
N GLY A 245 7.54 -11.11 1.63
CA GLY A 245 6.45 -11.54 2.52
C GLY A 245 5.28 -12.27 1.82
N LEU A 246 5.21 -12.26 0.49
CA LEU A 246 4.30 -13.10 -0.26
C LEU A 246 5.02 -14.44 -0.49
N ILE A 247 4.63 -15.54 0.17
CA ILE A 247 5.31 -16.83 -0.07
C ILE A 247 5.11 -17.31 -1.52
N ALA A 248 6.11 -17.99 -2.07
CA ALA A 248 6.12 -18.50 -3.45
C ALA A 248 4.96 -19.48 -3.72
N GLU A 249 4.41 -20.08 -2.67
CA GLU A 249 3.14 -20.79 -2.68
C GLU A 249 2.01 -19.81 -2.34
N ILE A 250 1.52 -19.19 -3.39
CA ILE A 250 0.12 -18.94 -3.80
C ILE A 250 -1.07 -19.36 -2.89
N GLU A 251 -0.92 -20.14 -1.81
CA GLU A 251 -2.00 -20.51 -0.90
C GLU A 251 -2.52 -19.29 -0.11
N GLY A 252 -3.84 -19.04 -0.17
CA GLY A 252 -4.51 -17.96 0.59
C GLY A 252 -4.86 -16.68 -0.18
N LEU A 253 -4.18 -16.32 -1.27
CA LEU A 253 -4.52 -15.10 -2.04
C LEU A 253 -5.67 -15.31 -3.03
N CYS A 254 -5.87 -16.55 -3.47
CA CYS A 254 -6.99 -17.01 -4.31
C CYS A 254 -7.61 -18.31 -3.80
N GLY A 255 -7.27 -18.73 -2.59
CA GLY A 255 -7.94 -19.83 -1.91
C GLY A 255 -9.18 -19.33 -1.18
N ASP A 256 -10.10 -20.23 -0.83
CA ASP A 256 -11.33 -19.94 -0.05
C ASP A 256 -11.08 -19.26 1.31
N THR A 257 -9.81 -19.15 1.73
CA THR A 257 -9.39 -18.54 2.97
C THR A 257 -9.02 -17.07 2.78
N GLY A 258 -10.02 -16.23 2.46
CA GLY A 258 -10.02 -14.82 2.89
C GLY A 258 -10.06 -14.66 4.42
N GLN A 259 -9.51 -15.62 5.15
CA GLN A 259 -9.57 -15.76 6.60
C GLN A 259 -8.21 -15.49 7.22
N THR A 260 -7.19 -15.18 6.42
CA THR A 260 -5.84 -14.76 6.81
C THR A 260 -5.84 -13.25 7.07
N SER A 261 -5.86 -12.86 8.33
CA SER A 261 -5.80 -11.48 8.82
C SER A 261 -4.49 -11.35 9.59
N PRO A 262 -3.36 -11.00 8.94
CA PRO A 262 -2.12 -10.76 9.65
C PRO A 262 -2.29 -9.56 10.58
N LYS A 263 -2.13 -9.77 11.89
CA LYS A 263 -2.35 -8.73 12.88
C LYS A 263 -1.35 -8.88 14.02
N VAL A 264 -0.78 -7.77 14.45
CA VAL A 264 0.19 -7.75 15.54
C VAL A 264 -0.28 -6.79 16.61
N SER A 265 -0.16 -7.19 17.86
CA SER A 265 -0.20 -6.27 19.00
C SER A 265 1.20 -6.10 19.55
N LEU A 266 1.53 -4.86 19.92
CA LEU A 266 2.83 -4.49 20.46
C LEU A 266 2.63 -3.80 21.82
N THR A 267 3.24 -4.34 22.86
CA THR A 267 3.34 -3.68 24.17
C THR A 267 4.79 -3.32 24.45
N LYS A 268 5.03 -2.07 24.87
CA LYS A 268 6.36 -1.58 25.27
C LYS A 268 6.34 -1.22 26.76
N VAL A 269 7.25 -1.82 27.53
CA VAL A 269 7.46 -1.52 28.95
C VAL A 269 8.89 -1.05 29.15
N GLY A 270 9.08 0.03 29.90
CA GLY A 270 10.40 0.52 30.30
C GLY A 270 10.58 0.38 31.80
N GLU A 271 11.62 -0.33 32.22
CA GLU A 271 12.04 -0.43 33.61
C GLU A 271 13.33 0.37 33.79
N PHE A 272 13.28 1.33 34.71
CA PHE A 272 14.47 2.10 35.06
C PHE A 272 15.38 1.27 35.95
N VAL A 273 16.59 0.99 35.47
CA VAL A 273 17.61 0.25 36.21
C VAL A 273 18.45 1.26 36.97
N SER A 274 18.00 1.59 38.19
CA SER A 274 18.72 2.49 39.09
C SER A 274 19.89 1.78 39.75
N THR A 275 21.03 2.46 39.85
CA THR A 275 22.18 2.01 40.65
C THR A 275 22.25 2.74 42.00
N ASP A 276 21.10 3.10 42.58
CA ASP A 276 20.85 3.72 43.90
C ASP A 276 21.61 5.02 44.27
N ALA A 277 22.57 5.46 43.46
CA ALA A 277 23.43 6.61 43.74
C ALA A 277 22.70 7.96 43.84
N ASN A 278 21.52 8.12 43.21
CA ASN A 278 20.81 9.40 43.10
C ASN A 278 19.36 9.38 43.65
N GLY A 279 19.06 8.51 44.61
CA GLY A 279 17.79 8.57 45.34
C GLY A 279 16.53 8.36 44.49
N GLY A 280 16.65 7.63 43.38
CA GLY A 280 15.54 7.30 42.48
C GLY A 280 15.33 8.26 41.31
N PHE A 281 16.17 9.29 41.14
CA PHE A 281 16.17 10.14 39.95
C PHE A 281 17.06 9.58 38.85
N ALA A 282 16.63 9.72 37.60
CA ALA A 282 17.37 9.32 36.42
C ALA A 282 18.56 10.25 36.12
N SER A 283 19.70 9.66 35.78
CA SER A 283 20.98 10.33 35.63
C SER A 283 21.71 9.85 34.38
N VAL A 284 22.57 10.70 33.82
CA VAL A 284 23.44 10.32 32.70
C VAL A 284 24.33 9.14 33.13
N GLY A 285 24.37 8.10 32.31
CA GLY A 285 25.09 6.85 32.57
C GLY A 285 24.23 5.73 33.17
N GLU A 286 23.01 6.01 33.65
CA GLU A 286 22.08 4.97 34.10
C GLU A 286 21.34 4.33 32.91
N LYS A 287 20.71 3.18 33.17
CA LYS A 287 20.12 2.34 32.12
C LYS A 287 18.61 2.25 32.24
N VAL A 288 17.92 2.23 31.11
CA VAL A 288 16.52 1.81 31.02
C VAL A 288 16.49 0.49 30.26
N LYS A 289 15.96 -0.54 30.90
CA LYS A 289 15.68 -1.81 30.24
C LYS A 289 14.30 -1.72 29.62
N TYR A 290 14.22 -1.82 28.30
CA TYR A 290 12.96 -1.92 27.59
C TYR A 290 12.65 -3.37 27.26
N THR A 291 11.40 -3.76 27.48
CA THR A 291 10.83 -5.03 27.08
C THR A 291 9.70 -4.76 26.10
N PHE A 292 9.74 -5.41 24.95
CA PHE A 292 8.73 -5.34 23.91
C PHE A 292 8.09 -6.71 23.74
N MET A 293 6.77 -6.78 23.85
CA MET A 293 6.01 -8.01 23.62
C MET A 293 5.24 -7.84 22.32
N VAL A 294 5.60 -8.65 21.32
CA VAL A 294 5.04 -8.66 19.97
C VAL A 294 4.21 -9.92 19.83
N LYS A 295 2.89 -9.78 19.86
CA LYS A 295 1.98 -10.92 19.76
C LYS A 295 1.30 -10.96 18.41
N ASN A 296 1.31 -12.12 17.76
CA ASN A 296 0.40 -12.35 16.64
C ASN A 296 -1.02 -12.44 17.17
N THR A 297 -1.86 -11.51 16.76
CA THR A 297 -3.30 -11.50 17.05
C THR A 297 -4.11 -11.82 15.80
N GLY A 298 -3.40 -12.15 14.73
CA GLY A 298 -3.94 -12.50 13.45
C GLY A 298 -4.18 -13.99 13.30
N THR A 299 -4.54 -14.37 12.09
CA THR A 299 -4.81 -15.76 11.69
C THR A 299 -3.79 -16.27 10.66
N SER A 300 -2.63 -15.61 10.57
CA SER A 300 -1.56 -15.98 9.65
C SER A 300 -0.20 -15.82 10.30
N ASN A 301 0.69 -16.74 10.00
CA ASN A 301 2.07 -16.72 10.47
C ASN A 301 2.82 -15.55 9.80
N LEU A 302 3.66 -14.86 10.57
CA LEU A 302 4.34 -13.64 10.13
C LEU A 302 5.84 -13.89 10.01
N PRO A 303 6.37 -14.08 8.79
CA PRO A 303 7.81 -14.17 8.59
C PRO A 303 8.45 -12.79 8.76
N SER A 304 9.72 -12.77 9.20
CA SER A 304 10.57 -11.56 9.18
C SER A 304 10.04 -10.39 10.04
N VAL A 305 9.63 -10.65 11.28
CA VAL A 305 9.24 -9.60 12.23
C VAL A 305 10.46 -8.74 12.59
N ILE A 306 10.43 -7.46 12.21
CA ILE A 306 11.46 -6.48 12.54
C ILE A 306 10.84 -5.42 13.47
N LEU A 307 11.46 -5.22 14.63
CA LEU A 307 11.07 -4.20 15.60
C LEU A 307 11.91 -2.93 15.38
N ALA A 308 11.24 -1.77 15.35
CA ALA A 308 11.89 -0.47 15.25
C ALA A 308 11.17 0.58 16.10
N ASP A 309 11.93 1.47 16.74
CA ASP A 309 11.40 2.55 17.57
C ASP A 309 12.06 3.88 17.15
N LYS A 310 11.24 4.82 16.66
CA LYS A 310 11.71 6.12 16.15
C LYS A 310 12.33 7.02 17.22
N MET A 311 12.03 6.78 18.49
CA MET A 311 12.61 7.55 19.61
C MET A 311 13.96 7.00 20.05
N LEU A 312 14.37 5.84 19.54
CA LEU A 312 15.64 5.21 19.84
C LEU A 312 16.58 5.32 18.63
N PRO A 313 17.88 5.62 18.83
CA PRO A 313 18.85 5.60 17.74
C PRO A 313 18.91 4.24 17.03
N TYR A 314 19.10 4.25 15.71
CA TYR A 314 19.15 3.04 14.87
C TYR A 314 20.27 2.04 15.22
N ASN A 315 21.27 2.45 16.00
CA ASN A 315 22.38 1.59 16.42
C ASN A 315 22.06 0.72 17.65
N TYR A 316 20.83 0.79 18.17
CA TYR A 316 20.37 -0.08 19.24
C TYR A 316 19.75 -1.36 18.65
N GLU A 317 20.21 -2.51 19.14
CA GLU A 317 19.77 -3.83 18.70
C GLU A 317 18.70 -4.38 19.63
N PHE A 318 17.57 -4.78 19.06
CA PHE A 318 16.51 -5.48 19.79
C PHE A 318 16.83 -6.96 19.82
N VAL A 319 17.07 -7.52 21.01
CA VAL A 319 17.42 -8.93 21.16
C VAL A 319 16.15 -9.72 21.43
N LEU A 320 15.80 -10.68 20.56
CA LEU A 320 14.73 -11.64 20.84
C LEU A 320 15.19 -12.55 21.99
N VAL A 321 14.53 -12.46 23.13
CA VAL A 321 14.89 -13.24 24.33
C VAL A 321 13.96 -14.42 24.58
N ASN A 322 12.74 -14.39 24.02
CA ASN A 322 11.75 -15.46 24.19
C ASN A 322 10.65 -15.38 23.11
N GLY A 323 9.92 -16.47 22.92
CA GLY A 323 8.63 -16.49 22.23
C GLY A 323 8.60 -17.19 20.87
N ASP A 324 9.74 -17.37 20.21
CA ASP A 324 9.88 -18.24 19.03
C ASP A 324 10.11 -19.69 19.51
N ILE A 325 9.03 -20.43 19.68
CA ILE A 325 9.01 -21.74 20.36
C ILE A 325 9.72 -22.79 19.50
N ASN A 326 9.56 -22.69 18.19
CA ASN A 326 10.04 -23.68 17.23
C ASN A 326 11.34 -23.23 16.51
N GLN A 327 11.83 -22.02 16.80
CA GLN A 327 13.08 -21.45 16.29
C GLN A 327 13.13 -21.29 14.77
N ASN A 328 11.97 -21.08 14.14
CA ASN A 328 11.89 -20.92 12.69
C ASN A 328 11.93 -19.45 12.24
N ASN A 329 12.02 -18.48 13.16
CA ASN A 329 11.94 -17.04 12.90
C ASN A 329 10.64 -16.62 12.18
N ILE A 330 9.52 -17.27 12.49
CA ILE A 330 8.18 -16.95 12.01
C ILE A 330 7.30 -16.77 13.24
N LEU A 331 6.74 -15.58 13.42
CA LEU A 331 5.82 -15.32 14.53
C LEU A 331 4.45 -15.96 14.20
N GLU A 332 4.18 -17.14 14.76
CA GLU A 332 2.91 -17.85 14.52
C GLU A 332 1.72 -17.26 15.27
N THR A 333 0.51 -17.68 14.89
CA THR A 333 -0.76 -17.12 15.35
C THR A 333 -1.01 -17.23 16.86
N ASP A 334 -0.29 -18.12 17.53
CA ASP A 334 -0.34 -18.35 18.98
C ASP A 334 0.93 -17.90 19.71
N GLU A 335 1.88 -17.29 19.01
CA GLU A 335 3.14 -16.83 19.58
C GLU A 335 3.11 -15.37 20.04
N GLU A 336 3.91 -15.11 21.08
CA GLU A 336 4.24 -13.78 21.57
C GLU A 336 5.74 -13.68 21.78
N TRP A 337 6.39 -12.90 20.93
CA TRP A 337 7.82 -12.67 20.96
C TRP A 337 8.19 -11.56 21.92
N THR A 338 9.13 -11.83 22.82
CA THR A 338 9.67 -10.86 23.75
C THR A 338 11.04 -10.40 23.30
N TYR A 339 11.17 -9.11 23.02
CA TYR A 339 12.44 -8.47 22.73
C TYR A 339 12.91 -7.63 23.93
N GLU A 340 14.20 -7.66 24.19
CA GLU A 340 14.83 -6.78 25.18
C GLU A 340 15.83 -5.83 24.54
N LEU A 341 15.90 -4.64 25.11
CA LEU A 341 16.85 -3.62 24.76
C LEU A 341 17.31 -2.88 26.02
N THR A 342 18.59 -2.57 26.13
CA THR A 342 19.11 -1.70 27.20
C THR A 342 19.52 -0.35 26.62
N TYR A 343 18.81 0.71 26.99
CA TYR A 343 19.12 2.08 26.63
C TYR A 343 20.00 2.74 27.70
N LEU A 344 21.08 3.37 27.29
CA LEU A 344 21.93 4.19 28.17
C LEU A 344 21.44 5.64 28.14
N LEU A 345 21.15 6.21 29.31
CA LEU A 345 20.83 7.63 29.45
C LEU A 345 22.10 8.44 29.16
N THR A 346 22.04 9.32 28.15
CA THR A 346 23.19 10.15 27.71
C THR A 346 22.95 11.62 27.91
#